data_AF-A0A5S5E084-F1
#
_entry.id   AF-A0A5S5E084-F1
#
_cell.length_a   1.000
_cell.length_b   1.000
_cell.length_c   1.000
_cell.angle_alpha   90.00
_cell.angle_beta   90.00
_cell.angle_gamma   90.00
#
_symmetry.space_group_name_H-M   'P 1'
#
loop_
_entity.id
_entity.type
_entity.pdbx_description
1 polymer ?
#
loop_
_entity_poly.entity_id
_entity_poly.type
_entity_poly.pdbx_seq_one_letter_code
_entity_poly.pdbx_strand_id
1 'polypeptide(L)'
;MLDFFQVNEVSPNDRLGETISSLKHQMKRRFNAVIAIIRDIEKSQTKPTTIMLQQLFEQASGDSEEETFDFGTPELISESEELNYYRDNYFKIQSEHQAMCNDLELVLNSIKPVKGTFGSSFLKLEISKKEYQELKNRIENVYNHNSTEIG
;
A
#
# COMPACT_ATOMS: atom_id res chain seq x y z
N MET A 1 29.86 -17.53 66.01
CA MET A 1 30.08 -18.77 65.22
C MET A 1 28.76 -19.49 64.96
N LEU A 2 27.91 -19.75 65.97
CA LEU A 2 26.54 -20.26 65.77
C LEU A 2 25.62 -19.29 65.01
N ASP A 3 25.75 -17.98 65.27
CA ASP A 3 24.92 -16.96 64.60
C ASP A 3 25.09 -16.94 63.07
N PHE A 4 26.27 -17.32 62.57
CA PHE A 4 26.52 -17.41 61.12
C PHE A 4 25.60 -18.46 60.47
N PHE A 5 25.40 -19.60 61.11
CA PHE A 5 24.54 -20.67 60.61
C PHE A 5 23.06 -20.30 60.68
N GLN A 6 22.67 -19.54 61.71
CA GLN A 6 21.30 -19.05 61.88
C GLN A 6 20.94 -17.95 60.89
N VAL A 7 21.84 -16.99 60.68
CA VAL A 7 21.63 -15.86 59.75
C VAL A 7 21.63 -16.32 58.29
N ASN A 8 22.42 -17.35 57.96
CA ASN A 8 22.52 -17.88 56.60
C ASN A 8 21.65 -19.13 56.39
N GLU A 9 20.81 -19.51 57.37
CA GLU A 9 19.90 -20.67 57.32
C GLU A 9 20.55 -22.00 56.87
N VAL A 10 21.81 -22.23 57.27
CA VAL A 10 22.58 -23.43 56.88
C VAL A 10 22.89 -24.30 58.09
N SER A 11 22.82 -25.63 57.96
CA SER A 11 23.12 -26.54 59.06
C SER A 11 24.63 -26.61 59.33
N PRO A 12 25.08 -26.64 60.60
CA PRO A 12 26.48 -26.90 60.95
C PRO A 12 27.02 -28.24 60.42
N ASN A 13 26.12 -29.17 60.06
CA ASN A 13 26.45 -30.48 59.50
C ASN A 13 26.35 -30.53 57.96
N ASP A 14 25.97 -29.42 57.31
CA ASP A 14 25.91 -29.37 55.84
C ASP A 14 27.31 -29.30 55.23
N ARG A 15 27.55 -30.12 54.20
CA ARG A 15 28.79 -30.08 53.39
C ARG A 15 28.74 -28.91 52.41
N LEU A 16 28.88 -27.69 52.92
CA LEU A 16 28.73 -26.42 52.16
C LEU A 16 29.60 -26.33 50.90
N GLY A 17 30.78 -26.95 50.87
CA GLY A 17 31.68 -26.91 49.71
C GLY A 17 31.13 -27.58 48.44
N GLU A 18 30.48 -28.74 48.57
CA GLU A 18 29.83 -29.45 47.45
C GLU A 18 28.51 -28.75 47.05
N THR A 19 27.75 -28.28 48.04
CA THR A 19 26.45 -27.62 47.83
C THR A 19 26.57 -26.25 47.16
N ILE A 20 27.52 -25.40 47.58
CA ILE A 20 27.73 -24.07 46.97
C ILE A 20 28.28 -24.20 45.55
N SER A 21 29.18 -25.16 45.31
CA SER A 21 29.71 -25.44 43.97
C SER A 21 28.61 -25.96 43.02
N SER A 22 27.77 -26.88 43.52
CA SER A 22 26.59 -27.38 42.80
C SER A 22 25.59 -26.27 42.50
N LEU A 23 25.30 -25.40 43.48
CA LEU A 23 24.42 -24.24 43.32
C LEU A 23 24.98 -23.27 42.28
N LYS A 24 26.28 -22.97 42.31
CA LYS A 24 26.95 -22.13 41.30
C LYS A 24 26.83 -22.75 39.90
N HIS A 25 26.96 -24.07 39.79
CA HIS A 25 26.79 -24.79 38.53
C HIS A 25 25.35 -24.72 38.01
N GLN A 26 24.36 -24.92 38.88
CA GLN A 26 22.94 -24.78 38.56
C GLN A 26 22.60 -23.35 38.11
N MET A 27 23.10 -22.34 38.83
CA MET A 27 22.91 -20.94 38.46
C MET A 27 23.57 -20.60 37.13
N LYS A 28 24.80 -21.05 36.87
CA LYS A 28 25.47 -20.88 35.58
C LYS A 28 24.66 -21.48 34.43
N ARG A 29 24.09 -22.68 34.60
CA ARG A 29 23.21 -23.30 33.60
C ARG A 29 21.94 -22.49 33.37
N ARG A 30 21.32 -21.96 34.44
CA ARG A 30 20.14 -21.10 34.35
C ARG A 30 20.43 -19.79 33.64
N PHE A 31 21.53 -19.11 33.97
CA PHE A 31 21.95 -17.89 33.27
C PHE A 31 22.23 -18.15 31.79
N ASN A 32 22.91 -19.24 31.46
CA ASN A 32 23.14 -19.62 30.06
C ASN A 32 21.82 -19.87 29.30
N ALA A 33 20.84 -20.51 29.96
CA ALA A 33 19.51 -20.71 29.37
C ALA A 33 18.77 -19.37 29.17
N VAL A 34 18.82 -18.47 30.15
CA VAL A 34 18.23 -17.12 30.03
C VAL A 34 18.88 -16.32 28.90
N ILE A 35 20.21 -16.34 28.79
CA ILE A 35 20.94 -15.67 27.69
C ILE A 35 20.52 -16.26 26.34
N ALA A 36 20.35 -17.57 26.25
CA ALA A 36 19.87 -18.22 25.03
C ALA A 36 18.45 -17.76 24.66
N ILE A 37 17.54 -17.67 25.63
CA ILE A 37 16.16 -17.19 25.43
C ILE A 37 16.17 -15.72 24.95
N ILE A 38 16.93 -14.85 25.61
CA ILE A 38 17.01 -13.43 25.22
C ILE A 38 17.56 -13.28 23.80
N ARG A 39 18.61 -14.04 23.45
CA ARG A 39 19.18 -14.04 22.10
C ARG A 39 18.20 -14.55 21.04
N ASP A 40 17.37 -15.52 21.40
CA ASP A 40 16.35 -16.07 20.50
C ASP A 40 15.23 -15.05 20.25
N ILE A 41 14.74 -14.37 21.30
CA ILE A 41 13.79 -13.25 21.18
C ILE A 41 14.38 -12.14 20.32
N GLU A 42 15.65 -11.80 20.52
CA GLU A 42 16.33 -10.76 19.76
C GLU A 42 16.38 -11.10 18.25
N LYS A 43 16.69 -12.36 17.93
CA LYS A 43 16.81 -12.82 16.55
C LYS A 43 15.44 -12.99 15.87
N SER A 44 14.45 -13.48 16.60
CA SER A 44 13.15 -13.87 16.03
C SER A 44 12.13 -12.73 15.99
N GLN A 45 12.20 -11.77 16.93
CA GLN A 45 11.18 -10.72 17.07
C GLN A 45 11.77 -9.33 16.88
N THR A 46 12.75 -8.93 17.70
CA THR A 46 13.14 -7.51 17.75
C THR A 46 13.94 -7.08 16.53
N LYS A 47 14.93 -7.87 16.07
CA LYS A 47 15.74 -7.54 14.89
C LYS A 47 14.93 -7.38 13.60
N PRO A 48 14.07 -8.35 13.22
CA PRO A 48 13.24 -8.20 12.02
C PRO A 48 12.31 -6.98 12.11
N THR A 49 11.74 -6.71 13.30
CA THR A 49 10.87 -5.56 13.52
C THR A 49 11.62 -4.24 13.33
N THR A 50 12.84 -4.12 13.87
CA THR A 50 13.68 -2.93 13.68
C THR A 50 14.01 -2.73 12.20
N ILE A 51 14.37 -3.79 11.47
CA ILE A 51 14.66 -3.71 10.04
C ILE A 51 13.41 -3.27 9.26
N MET A 52 12.25 -3.86 9.55
CA MET A 52 10.99 -3.52 8.88
C MET A 52 10.60 -2.05 9.12
N LEU A 53 10.73 -1.54 10.34
CA LEU A 53 10.48 -0.14 10.65
C LEU A 53 11.46 0.78 9.91
N GLN A 54 12.74 0.43 9.89
CA GLN A 54 13.74 1.21 9.17
C GLN A 54 13.44 1.25 7.66
N GLN A 55 13.05 0.12 7.06
CA GLN A 55 12.65 0.07 5.65
C GLN A 55 11.40 0.90 5.36
N LEU A 56 10.39 0.85 6.24
CA LEU A 56 9.19 1.69 6.12
C LEU A 56 9.54 3.18 6.16
N PHE A 57 10.42 3.59 7.07
CA PHE A 57 10.84 4.99 7.18
C PHE A 57 11.74 5.42 6.04
N GLU A 58 12.67 4.58 5.57
CA GLU A 58 13.51 4.86 4.41
C GLU A 58 12.68 4.99 3.13
N GLN A 59 11.67 4.13 2.94
CA GLN A 59 10.72 4.24 1.84
C GLN A 59 9.81 5.47 1.95
N ALA A 60 9.43 5.87 3.17
CA ALA A 60 8.66 7.09 3.41
C ALA A 60 9.50 8.38 3.26
N SER A 61 10.83 8.30 3.34
CA SER A 61 11.73 9.45 3.26
C SER A 61 12.52 9.53 1.95
N GLY A 62 12.36 8.55 1.05
CA GLY A 62 12.93 8.63 -0.30
C GLY A 62 12.10 9.57 -1.17
N ASP A 63 12.55 10.82 -1.29
CA ASP A 63 12.37 11.80 -2.38
C ASP A 63 11.17 11.64 -3.35
N SER A 64 9.99 11.25 -2.87
CA SER A 64 8.77 11.77 -3.46
C SER A 64 8.63 13.15 -2.84
N GLU A 65 8.89 14.19 -3.63
CA GLU A 65 8.34 15.51 -3.35
C GLU A 65 6.90 15.26 -2.89
N GLU A 66 6.63 15.48 -1.59
CA GLU A 66 5.27 15.52 -1.10
C GLU A 66 4.66 16.71 -1.84
N GLU A 67 4.10 16.47 -3.03
CA GLU A 67 3.13 17.34 -3.63
C GLU A 67 2.02 17.41 -2.59
N THR A 68 2.12 18.40 -1.71
CA THR A 68 1.01 18.84 -0.89
C THR A 68 -0.06 19.20 -1.90
N PHE A 69 -0.95 18.23 -2.17
CA PHE A 69 -2.10 18.43 -3.04
C PHE A 69 -2.99 19.45 -2.33
N ASP A 70 -2.79 20.71 -2.69
CA ASP A 70 -3.61 21.80 -2.23
C ASP A 70 -4.97 21.63 -2.91
N PHE A 71 -5.97 21.22 -2.12
CA PHE A 71 -7.35 21.11 -2.60
C PHE A 71 -7.91 22.47 -3.05
N GLY A 72 -7.18 23.56 -2.81
CA GLY A 72 -7.65 24.91 -2.97
C GLY A 72 -8.69 25.24 -1.91
N THR A 73 -8.81 26.52 -1.57
CA THR A 73 -10.04 26.99 -0.94
C THR A 73 -11.09 27.15 -2.03
N PRO A 74 -12.27 26.49 -1.95
CA PRO A 74 -13.33 26.73 -2.91
C PRO A 74 -13.65 28.22 -2.92
N GLU A 75 -13.66 28.84 -4.10
CA GLU A 75 -14.08 30.22 -4.24
C GLU A 75 -15.51 30.34 -3.69
N LEU A 76 -15.70 31.26 -2.73
CA LEU A 76 -17.02 31.52 -2.13
C LEU A 76 -17.91 32.20 -3.17
N ILE A 77 -18.56 31.41 -4.00
CA ILE A 77 -19.61 31.86 -4.92
C ILE A 77 -20.95 31.96 -4.19
N SER A 78 -21.84 32.84 -4.65
CA SER A 78 -23.20 32.95 -4.08
C SER A 78 -23.96 31.63 -4.28
N GLU A 79 -24.89 31.27 -3.38
CA GLU A 79 -25.71 30.04 -3.51
C GLU A 79 -26.36 29.91 -4.90
N SER A 80 -26.79 31.02 -5.48
CA SER A 80 -27.37 31.06 -6.82
C SER A 80 -26.36 30.75 -7.94
N GLU A 81 -25.10 31.14 -7.76
CA GLU A 81 -24.01 30.92 -8.71
C GLU A 81 -23.49 29.48 -8.62
N GLU A 82 -23.40 28.92 -7.40
CA GLU A 82 -23.10 27.50 -7.17
C GLU A 82 -24.08 26.59 -7.90
N LEU A 83 -25.37 26.86 -7.76
CA LEU A 83 -26.42 26.05 -8.39
C LEU A 83 -26.31 26.05 -9.92
N ASN A 84 -25.99 27.20 -10.53
CA ASN A 84 -25.78 27.29 -11.98
C ASN A 84 -24.51 26.54 -12.40
N TYR A 85 -23.40 26.72 -11.67
CA TYR A 85 -22.14 26.01 -11.91
C TYR A 85 -22.34 24.48 -11.89
N TYR A 86 -22.98 23.94 -10.86
CA TYR A 86 -23.23 22.50 -10.76
C TYR A 86 -24.21 22.00 -11.82
N ARG A 87 -25.24 22.79 -12.15
CA ARG A 87 -26.19 22.46 -13.21
C ARG A 87 -25.50 22.38 -14.57
N ASP A 88 -24.69 23.37 -14.91
CA ASP A 88 -24.00 23.44 -16.20
C ASP A 88 -22.97 22.32 -16.33
N ASN A 89 -22.21 22.04 -15.25
CA ASN A 89 -21.30 20.91 -15.20
C ASN A 89 -22.02 19.56 -15.34
N TYR A 90 -23.16 19.39 -14.67
CA TYR A 90 -23.97 18.19 -14.82
C TYR A 90 -24.39 17.97 -16.28
N PHE A 91 -24.91 19.00 -16.96
CA PHE A 91 -25.29 18.90 -18.37
C PHE A 91 -24.10 18.66 -19.29
N LYS A 92 -22.95 19.30 -19.01
CA LYS A 92 -21.71 19.09 -19.74
C LYS A 92 -21.27 17.63 -19.67
N ILE A 93 -21.14 17.10 -18.45
CA ILE A 93 -20.75 15.70 -18.21
C ILE A 93 -21.75 14.74 -18.85
N GLN A 94 -23.05 15.03 -18.76
CA GLN A 94 -24.08 14.20 -19.38
C GLN A 94 -23.95 14.16 -20.92
N SER A 95 -23.67 15.32 -21.53
CA SER A 95 -23.43 15.45 -22.97
C SER A 95 -22.18 14.67 -23.40
N GLU A 96 -21.08 14.80 -22.66
CA GLU A 96 -19.83 14.07 -22.92
C GLU A 96 -20.02 12.56 -22.82
N HIS A 97 -20.70 12.09 -21.77
CA HIS A 97 -21.05 10.68 -21.61
C HIS A 97 -21.90 10.19 -22.79
N GLN A 98 -22.90 10.96 -23.20
CA GLN A 98 -23.74 10.59 -24.34
C GLN A 98 -22.95 10.52 -25.65
N ALA A 99 -22.01 11.44 -25.88
CA ALA A 99 -21.11 11.39 -27.02
C ALA A 99 -20.26 10.11 -27.01
N MET A 100 -19.72 9.72 -25.84
CA MET A 100 -18.95 8.49 -25.68
C MET A 100 -19.81 7.23 -25.95
N CYS A 101 -21.05 7.19 -25.45
CA CYS A 101 -21.97 6.08 -25.73
C CYS A 101 -22.24 5.94 -27.24
N ASN A 102 -22.49 7.05 -27.93
CA ASN A 102 -22.73 7.04 -29.37
C ASN A 102 -21.51 6.53 -30.15
N ASP A 103 -20.30 6.87 -29.72
CA ASP A 103 -19.07 6.38 -30.36
C ASP A 103 -18.90 4.88 -30.20
N LEU A 104 -19.15 4.38 -28.99
CA LEU A 104 -19.12 2.95 -28.72
C LEU A 104 -20.17 2.22 -29.58
N GLU A 105 -21.36 2.79 -29.73
CA GLU A 105 -22.39 2.23 -30.59
C GLU A 105 -21.94 2.18 -32.06
N LEU A 106 -21.29 3.22 -32.57
CA LEU A 106 -20.72 3.22 -33.94
C LEU A 106 -19.66 2.13 -34.12
N VAL A 107 -18.78 1.95 -33.13
CA VAL A 107 -17.75 0.88 -33.16
C VAL A 107 -18.40 -0.50 -33.10
N LEU A 108 -19.38 -0.71 -32.22
CA LEU A 108 -20.06 -2.00 -32.10
C LEU A 108 -20.84 -2.36 -33.37
N ASN A 109 -21.53 -1.40 -33.98
CA ASN A 109 -22.31 -1.61 -35.20
C ASN A 109 -21.43 -1.94 -36.43
N SER A 110 -20.17 -1.54 -36.41
CA SER A 110 -19.20 -1.86 -37.48
C SER A 110 -18.49 -3.19 -37.29
N ILE A 111 -18.74 -3.91 -36.18
CA ILE A 111 -18.18 -5.24 -35.94
C ILE A 111 -19.01 -6.30 -36.68
N LYS A 112 -18.34 -7.13 -37.50
CA LYS A 112 -18.96 -8.27 -38.17
C LYS A 112 -18.23 -9.57 -37.83
N PRO A 113 -18.97 -10.68 -37.65
CA PRO A 113 -18.35 -12.00 -37.49
C PRO A 113 -17.80 -12.49 -38.82
N VAL A 114 -16.56 -12.98 -38.79
CA VAL A 114 -15.89 -13.59 -39.94
C VAL A 114 -15.53 -15.02 -39.59
N LYS A 115 -15.97 -15.97 -40.42
CA LYS A 115 -15.66 -17.38 -40.26
C LYS A 115 -14.22 -17.64 -40.71
N GLY A 116 -13.39 -18.18 -39.82
CA GLY A 116 -12.03 -18.60 -40.14
C GLY A 116 -12.04 -19.81 -41.07
N THR A 117 -11.14 -19.84 -42.06
CA THR A 117 -10.94 -21.01 -42.95
C THR A 117 -10.17 -22.14 -42.25
N PHE A 118 -9.29 -21.81 -41.31
CA PHE A 118 -8.44 -22.76 -40.57
C PHE A 118 -8.38 -22.45 -39.07
N GLY A 119 -9.51 -22.15 -38.42
CA GLY A 119 -9.55 -21.84 -37.00
C GLY A 119 -10.90 -21.35 -36.49
N SER A 120 -10.94 -20.84 -35.25
CA SER A 120 -12.12 -20.23 -34.65
C SER A 120 -12.56 -18.97 -35.40
N SER A 121 -13.87 -18.69 -35.39
CA SER A 121 -14.41 -17.44 -35.92
C SER A 121 -13.88 -16.24 -35.12
N PHE A 122 -13.61 -15.14 -35.81
CA PHE A 122 -13.16 -13.90 -35.21
C PHE A 122 -14.09 -12.73 -35.59
N LEU A 123 -14.02 -11.65 -34.82
CA LEU A 123 -14.76 -10.43 -35.09
C LEU A 123 -13.85 -9.46 -35.86
N LYS A 124 -14.36 -8.90 -36.96
CA LYS A 124 -13.65 -7.91 -37.78
C LYS A 124 -14.36 -6.57 -37.65
N LEU A 125 -13.60 -5.53 -37.35
CA LEU A 125 -14.08 -4.15 -37.35
C LEU A 125 -14.02 -3.60 -38.78
N GLU A 126 -15.17 -3.22 -39.34
CA GLU A 126 -15.27 -2.64 -40.68
C GLU A 126 -15.54 -1.14 -40.62
N ILE A 127 -14.48 -0.37 -40.45
CA ILE A 127 -14.50 1.09 -40.45
C ILE A 127 -13.62 1.64 -41.58
N SER A 128 -13.95 2.81 -42.09
CA SER A 128 -13.11 3.51 -43.05
C SER A 128 -11.85 4.06 -42.37
N LYS A 129 -10.79 4.26 -43.16
CA LYS A 129 -9.54 4.87 -42.67
C LYS A 129 -9.79 6.28 -42.08
N LYS A 130 -10.77 7.01 -42.62
CA LYS A 130 -11.13 8.35 -42.16
C LYS A 130 -11.76 8.29 -40.76
N GLU A 131 -12.76 7.45 -40.57
CA GLU A 131 -13.44 7.25 -39.27
C GLU A 131 -12.46 6.78 -38.19
N TYR A 132 -11.54 5.89 -38.53
CA TYR A 132 -10.48 5.47 -37.62
C TYR A 132 -9.61 6.63 -37.13
N GLN A 133 -9.20 7.53 -38.04
CA GLN A 133 -8.39 8.69 -37.67
C GLN A 133 -9.19 9.69 -36.83
N GLU A 134 -10.47 9.89 -37.14
CA GLU A 134 -11.36 10.74 -36.34
C GLU A 134 -11.52 10.21 -34.91
N LEU A 135 -11.77 8.90 -34.75
CA LEU A 135 -11.83 8.25 -33.44
C LEU A 135 -10.51 8.36 -32.68
N LYS A 136 -9.38 8.12 -33.37
CA LYS A 136 -8.04 8.21 -32.78
C LYS A 136 -7.73 9.62 -32.28
N ASN A 137 -7.98 10.64 -33.10
CA ASN A 137 -7.73 12.03 -32.74
C ASN A 137 -8.61 12.48 -31.57
N ARG A 138 -9.84 12.00 -31.48
CA ARG A 138 -10.74 12.33 -30.36
C ARG A 138 -10.22 11.77 -29.04
N ILE A 139 -9.70 10.53 -29.04
CA ILE A 139 -9.08 9.94 -27.85
C ILE A 139 -7.81 10.73 -27.45
N GLU A 140 -6.92 11.02 -28.40
CA GLU A 140 -5.69 11.77 -28.13
C GLU A 140 -5.98 13.19 -27.61
N ASN A 141 -7.00 13.87 -28.14
CA ASN A 141 -7.41 15.18 -27.66
C ASN A 141 -8.06 15.14 -26.27
N VAL A 142 -8.79 14.06 -25.91
CA VAL A 142 -9.33 13.90 -24.55
C VAL A 142 -8.20 13.80 -23.51
N TYR A 143 -7.08 13.16 -23.84
CA TYR A 143 -5.91 13.13 -22.95
C TYR A 143 -5.22 14.50 -22.80
N ASN A 144 -5.24 15.32 -23.84
CA ASN A 144 -4.60 16.65 -23.83
C ASN A 144 -5.45 17.76 -23.19
N HIS A 145 -6.75 17.54 -22.96
CA HIS A 145 -7.64 18.50 -22.29
C HIS A 145 -7.79 18.26 -20.78
N ASN A 146 -7.18 17.19 -20.24
CA ASN A 146 -6.90 17.13 -18.81
C ASN A 146 -5.68 18.01 -18.50
N SER A 147 -5.73 19.28 -18.88
CA SER A 147 -4.80 20.25 -18.32
C SER A 147 -5.15 20.34 -16.84
N THR A 148 -4.25 19.89 -15.99
CA THR A 148 -4.23 20.23 -14.56
C THR A 148 -3.87 21.71 -14.40
N GLU A 149 -4.53 22.59 -15.16
CA GLU A 149 -4.57 24.01 -14.84
C GLU A 149 -5.56 24.16 -13.70
N ILE A 150 -5.03 23.85 -12.52
CA ILE A 150 -5.55 24.32 -11.24
C ILE A 150 -5.22 25.82 -11.25
N GLY A 151 -6.23 26.65 -11.52
CA GLY A 151 -6.13 28.11 -11.40
C GLY A 151 -5.99 28.55 -9.95
#